data_AF-X0PEL6-F1
#
_entry.id   AF-X0PEL6-F1
#
_cell.length_a   1.000
_cell.length_b   1.000
_cell.length_c   1.000
_cell.angle_alpha   90.00
_cell.angle_beta   90.00
_cell.angle_gamma   90.00
#
_symmetry.space_group_name_H-M   'P 1'
#
loop_
_entity.id
_entity.type
_entity.pdbx_description
1 polymer ?
#
loop_
_entity_poly.entity_id
_entity_poly.type
_entity_poly.pdbx_seq_one_letter_code
_entity_poly.pdbx_strand_id
1 'polypeptide(L)' 'MNAYQAYLDKNNLTRYAIAKASGLANSTLQRAAQAKAIDTISIKILKATALALNKKPGTVLEEILELEKSEHI' A
#
# COMPACT_ATOMS: atom_id res chain seq x y z
N MET A 1 7.19 -11.04 1.89
CA MET A 1 6.03 -10.20 1.49
C MET A 1 5.81 -9.24 2.65
N ASN A 2 5.72 -7.93 2.41
CA ASN A 2 5.58 -6.95 3.50
C ASN A 2 4.11 -6.60 3.77
N ALA A 3 3.84 -5.89 4.87
CA ALA A 3 2.48 -5.53 5.28
C ALA A 3 1.73 -4.69 4.22
N TYR A 4 2.43 -3.92 3.38
CA TYR A 4 1.81 -3.19 2.28
C TYR A 4 1.31 -4.14 1.19
N GLN A 5 2.10 -5.15 0.81
CA GLN A 5 1.64 -6.15 -0.16
C GLN A 5 0.49 -6.99 0.41
N ALA A 6 0.57 -7.40 1.68
CA ALA A 6 -0.54 -8.09 2.37
C ALA A 6 -1.82 -7.26 2.37
N TYR A 7 -1.70 -5.96 2.61
CA TYR A 7 -2.82 -5.03 2.54
C TYR A 7 -3.46 -4.96 1.16
N LEU A 8 -2.63 -4.91 0.09
CA LEU A 8 -3.13 -4.93 -1.28
C LEU A 8 -3.92 -6.22 -1.58
N ASP A 9 -3.38 -7.36 -1.16
CA ASP A 9 -3.99 -8.67 -1.38
C ASP A 9 -5.31 -8.80 -0.62
N LYS A 10 -5.38 -8.35 0.64
CA LYS A 10 -6.61 -8.32 1.45
C LYS A 10 -7.73 -7.48 0.81
N ASN A 11 -7.37 -6.41 0.10
CA ASN A 11 -8.33 -5.54 -0.57
C ASN A 11 -8.58 -5.93 -2.05
N ASN A 12 -8.06 -7.08 -2.51
CA ASN A 12 -8.10 -7.50 -3.92
C ASN A 12 -7.60 -6.41 -4.89
N LEU A 13 -6.63 -5.59 -4.44
CA LEU A 13 -6.16 -4.42 -5.16
C LEU A 13 -4.84 -4.70 -5.84
N THR A 14 -4.79 -4.54 -7.16
CA THR A 14 -3.54 -4.72 -7.90
C THR A 14 -2.74 -3.43 -7.94
N ARG A 15 -1.40 -3.54 -7.96
CA ARG A 15 -0.52 -2.39 -8.21
C ARG A 15 -0.84 -1.69 -9.53
N TYR A 16 -1.31 -2.43 -10.53
CA TYR A 16 -1.77 -1.87 -11.80
C TYR A 16 -3.00 -0.98 -11.64
N ALA A 17 -4.00 -1.38 -10.84
CA ALA A 17 -5.17 -0.56 -10.56
C ALA A 17 -4.79 0.76 -9.86
N ILE A 18 -3.87 0.70 -8.90
CA ILE A 18 -3.36 1.89 -8.20
C ILE A 18 -2.63 2.81 -9.18
N ALA A 19 -1.74 2.24 -10.01
CA ALA A 19 -1.01 2.99 -11.04
C ALA A 19 -1.97 3.70 -12.01
N LYS A 20 -3.03 3.02 -12.45
CA LYS A 20 -4.05 3.59 -13.35
C LYS A 20 -4.83 4.72 -12.68
N ALA A 21 -5.16 4.60 -11.40
CA ALA A 21 -5.91 5.61 -10.67
C ALA A 21 -5.06 6.85 -10.34
N SER A 22 -3.79 6.66 -9.97
CA SER A 22 -2.96 7.72 -9.40
C SER A 22 -1.91 8.29 -10.35
N GLY A 23 -1.69 7.68 -11.51
CA GLY A 23 -0.59 8.01 -12.42
C GLY A 23 0.81 7.61 -11.94
N LEU A 24 0.93 6.83 -10.86
CA LEU A 24 2.23 6.34 -10.40
C LEU A 24 2.73 5.20 -11.28
N ALA A 25 4.04 5.16 -11.52
CA ALA A 25 4.65 4.03 -12.20
C ALA A 25 4.50 2.74 -11.38
N ASN A 26 4.14 1.64 -12.03
CA ASN A 26 3.97 0.33 -11.38
C ASN A 26 5.25 -0.11 -10.65
N SER A 27 6.43 0.20 -11.19
CA SER A 27 7.73 -0.06 -10.55
C SER A 27 7.91 0.67 -9.21
N THR A 28 7.27 1.83 -9.00
CA THR A 28 7.27 2.53 -7.71
C THR A 28 6.46 1.77 -6.67
N LEU A 29 5.30 1.25 -7.07
CA LEU A 29 4.46 0.44 -6.21
C LEU A 29 5.07 -0.92 -5.91
N GLN A 30 5.83 -1.49 -6.87
CA GLN A 30 6.56 -2.74 -6.66
C GLN A 30 7.68 -2.57 -5.64
N ARG A 31 8.46 -1.47 -5.72
CA ARG A 31 9.46 -1.14 -4.70
C ARG A 31 8.84 -1.02 -3.30
N ALA A 32 7.64 -0.43 -3.21
CA ALA A 32 6.89 -0.34 -1.97
C ALA A 32 6.50 -1.72 -1.41
N ALA A 33 6.01 -2.63 -2.26
CA ALA A 33 5.63 -3.99 -1.88
C ALA A 33 6.80 -4.91 -1.49
N GLN A 34 8.02 -4.53 -1.88
CA GLN A 34 9.25 -5.25 -1.56
C GLN A 34 10.06 -4.56 -0.44
N ALA A 35 9.58 -3.43 0.06
CA ALA A 35 10.25 -2.69 1.12
C ALA A 35 10.34 -3.54 2.40
N LYS A 36 11.48 -3.49 3.08
CA LYS A 36 11.71 -4.26 4.31
C LYS A 36 10.84 -3.78 5.49
N ALA A 37 10.53 -2.49 5.54
CA ALA A 37 9.72 -1.87 6.58
C ALA A 37 8.76 -0.85 5.97
N ILE A 38 7.56 -0.73 6.55
CA ILE A 38 6.52 0.22 6.10
C ILE A 38 6.99 1.67 6.25
N ASP A 39 7.84 1.96 7.22
CA ASP A 39 8.43 3.29 7.46
C ASP A 39 9.18 3.85 6.25
N THR A 40 9.62 3.00 5.33
CA THR A 40 10.34 3.40 4.11
C THR A 40 9.40 3.73 2.94
N ILE A 41 8.10 3.49 3.10
CA ILE A 41 7.09 3.79 2.08
C ILE A 41 6.72 5.27 2.14
N SER A 42 6.90 5.96 1.01
CA SER A 42 6.58 7.38 0.92
C SER A 42 5.06 7.66 0.98
N ILE A 43 4.68 8.81 1.56
CA ILE A 43 3.29 9.29 1.65
C ILE A 43 2.55 9.31 0.30
N LYS A 44 3.25 9.54 -0.81
CA LYS A 44 2.64 9.50 -2.16
C LYS A 44 2.03 8.13 -2.50
N ILE A 45 2.62 7.04 -2.01
CA ILE A 45 2.11 5.68 -2.23
C ILE A 45 0.83 5.48 -1.41
N LEU A 46 0.83 5.91 -0.14
CA LEU A 46 -0.37 5.89 0.70
C LEU A 46 -1.52 6.69 0.07
N LYS A 47 -1.24 7.89 -0.45
CA LYS A 47 -2.23 8.72 -1.16
C LYS A 47 -2.77 8.03 -2.41
N ALA A 48 -1.91 7.40 -3.21
CA ALA A 48 -2.31 6.68 -4.41
C ALA A 48 -3.19 5.47 -4.09
N THR A 49 -2.81 4.68 -3.09
CA THR A 49 -3.58 3.52 -2.63
C THR A 49 -4.93 3.95 -2.05
N ALA A 50 -4.95 5.02 -1.28
CA ALA A 50 -6.17 5.61 -0.74
C ALA A 50 -7.12 6.09 -1.85
N LEU A 51 -6.58 6.74 -2.88
CA LEU A 51 -7.35 7.13 -4.07
C LEU A 51 -7.98 5.93 -4.76
N ALA A 52 -7.22 4.85 -4.96
CA ALA A 52 -7.71 3.64 -5.63
C ALA A 52 -8.79 2.90 -4.82
N LEU A 53 -8.79 3.04 -3.49
CA LEU A 53 -9.77 2.43 -2.58
C LEU A 53 -10.90 3.37 -2.16
N ASN A 54 -10.90 4.62 -2.63
CA ASN A 54 -11.80 5.68 -2.16
C ASN A 54 -11.80 5.83 -0.62
N LYS A 55 -10.62 5.76 -0.01
CA LYS A 55 -10.39 5.91 1.44
C LYS A 55 -9.56 7.16 1.74
N LYS A 56 -9.48 7.53 3.02
CA LYS A 56 -8.52 8.54 3.49
C LYS A 56 -7.12 7.89 3.62
N PRO A 57 -6.03 8.62 3.33
CA PRO A 57 -4.67 8.10 3.51
C PRO A 57 -4.35 7.62 4.93
N GLY A 58 -4.91 8.28 5.95
CA GLY A 58 -4.76 7.88 7.36
C GLY A 58 -5.33 6.49 7.63
N THR A 59 -6.54 6.20 7.13
CA THR A 59 -7.17 4.89 7.25
C THR A 59 -6.34 3.78 6.59
N VAL A 60 -5.75 4.06 5.42
CA VAL A 60 -4.85 3.08 4.76
C VAL A 60 -3.62 2.81 5.62
N LEU A 61 -3.02 3.84 6.21
CA LEU A 61 -1.88 3.67 7.11
C LEU A 61 -2.25 2.86 8.36
N GLU A 62 -3.35 3.21 9.02
CA GLU A 62 -3.87 2.50 10.20
C GLU A 62 -4.08 1.02 9.91
N GLU A 63 -4.78 0.68 8.83
CA GLU A 63 -5.05 -0.71 8.44
C GLU A 63 -3.76 -1.49 8.09
N ILE A 64 -2.75 -0.83 7.49
CA ILE A 64 -1.44 -1.45 7.23
C ILE A 64 -0.69 -1.73 8.54
N LEU A 65 -0.68 -0.78 9.47
CA LEU A 65 0.00 -0.94 10.77
C LEU A 65 -0.67 -2.02 11.63
N GLU A 66 -2.00 -2.17 11.54
CA GLU A 66 -2.72 -3.26 12.18
C GLU A 66 -2.33 -4.63 11.61
N LEU A 67 -2.16 -4.73 10.29
CA LEU A 67 -1.70 -5.97 9.65
C LEU A 67 -0.26 -6.33 10.05
N GLU A 68 0.65 -5.34 10.09
CA GLU A 68 2.03 -5.53 10.51
C GLU A 68 2.11 -6.12 11.94
N LYS A 69 1.31 -5.57 12.86
CA LYS A 69 1.22 -6.07 14.24
C LYS A 69 0.59 -7.46 14.34
N SER A 70 -0.46 -7.73 13.56
CA SER A 70 -1.26 -8.96 13.67
C SER A 70 -0.57 -10.16 13.05
N GLU A 71 0.19 -9.96 11.96
CA GLU A 71 0.82 -11.04 11.21
C GLU A 71 2.31 -11.21 11.51
N HIS A 72 2.87 -10.41 12.45
CA HIS A 72 4.31 -10.38 12.77
C HIS A 72 5.20 -10.21 11.52
N ILE A 73 4.74 -9.42 10.55
CA ILE A 73 5.43 -9.17 9.27
C ILE A 73 6.37 -7.98 9.40
#